data_AF-A0A845ZWJ6-F1
#
_entry.id   AF-A0A845ZWJ6-F1
#
_cell.length_a   1.000
_cell.length_b   1.000
_cell.length_c   1.000
_cell.angle_alpha   90.00
_cell.angle_beta   90.00
_cell.angle_gamma   90.00
#
_symmetry.space_group_name_H-M   'P 1'
#
loop_
_entity.id
_entity.type
_entity.pdbx_description
1 polymer ?
#
loop_
_entity_poly.entity_id
_entity_poly.type
_entity_poly.pdbx_seq_one_letter_code
_entity_poly.pdbx_strand_id
1 'polypeptide(L)'
;MIITTSVLQSLLQAIPILRSQVYFKSSLTALSHAMEDQVLAGSEQPLVIASFQRERFYRQEAHRYRRIAQQTPQVYVLAAPETEFKSSSEYHETVAFEPNDTLSQEWH
;
A
#
# COMPACT_ATOMS: atom_id res chain seq x y z
N MET A 1 22.33 1.59 7.08
CA MET A 1 22.28 2.84 6.29
C MET A 1 21.19 3.70 6.88
N ILE A 2 21.53 4.81 7.53
CA ILE A 2 20.55 5.72 8.14
C ILE A 2 20.10 6.67 7.02
N ILE A 3 18.84 6.58 6.61
CA ILE A 3 18.26 7.50 5.64
C ILE A 3 18.08 8.84 6.36
N THR A 4 18.97 9.80 6.10
CA THR A 4 18.97 11.12 6.76
C THR A 4 17.91 12.08 6.20
N THR A 5 17.35 11.77 5.03
CA THR A 5 16.35 12.59 4.35
C THR A 5 15.18 11.71 3.96
N SER A 6 13.97 12.02 4.44
CA SER A 6 12.79 11.21 4.12
C SER A 6 12.57 11.16 2.61
N VAL A 7 11.97 10.06 2.13
CA VAL A 7 11.65 9.89 0.70
C VAL A 7 10.82 11.07 0.17
N LEU A 8 9.87 11.55 0.98
CA LEU A 8 9.06 12.73 0.65
C LEU A 8 9.92 13.99 0.48
N GLN A 9 10.85 14.26 1.39
CA GLN A 9 11.71 15.43 1.32
C GLN A 9 12.60 15.39 0.06
N SER A 10 13.16 14.23 -0.26
CA SER A 10 13.94 14.02 -1.49
C SER A 10 13.09 14.25 -2.74
N LEU A 11 11.83 13.80 -2.74
CA LEU A 11 10.90 14.01 -3.85
C LEU A 11 10.56 15.49 -4.05
N LEU A 12 10.29 16.23 -2.97
CA LEU A 12 9.99 17.67 -3.03
C LEU A 12 11.18 18.49 -3.53
N GLN A 13 12.42 18.07 -3.21
CA GLN A 13 13.63 18.69 -3.76
C GLN A 13 13.77 18.43 -5.26
N ALA A 14 13.50 17.19 -5.70
CA ALA A 14 13.59 16.81 -7.11
C ALA A 14 12.48 17.43 -7.96
N ILE A 15 11.29 17.64 -7.39
CA ILE A 15 10.12 18.20 -8.07
C ILE A 15 9.55 19.37 -7.24
N PRO A 16 10.16 20.58 -7.33
CA PRO A 16 9.77 21.72 -6.50
C PRO A 16 8.35 22.22 -6.75
N ILE A 17 7.77 21.85 -7.90
CA ILE A 17 6.40 22.24 -8.27
C ILE A 17 5.34 21.39 -7.59
N LEU A 18 5.72 20.25 -6.98
CA LEU A 18 4.79 19.33 -6.35
C LEU A 18 4.15 20.03 -5.15
N ARG A 19 2.82 20.03 -5.09
CA ARG A 19 2.07 20.65 -3.99
C ARG A 19 1.30 19.58 -3.24
N SER A 20 1.37 19.60 -1.91
CA SER A 20 0.45 18.82 -1.10
C SER A 20 -0.97 19.31 -1.34
N GLN A 21 -1.89 18.37 -1.52
CA GLN A 21 -3.30 18.64 -1.76
C GLN A 21 -4.13 17.83 -0.77
N VAL A 22 -5.11 18.48 -0.18
CA VAL A 22 -6.03 17.84 0.75
C VAL A 22 -7.22 17.35 -0.05
N TYR A 23 -7.49 16.05 0.06
CA TYR A 23 -8.61 15.38 -0.58
C TYR A 23 -9.57 14.84 0.46
N PHE A 24 -10.85 14.73 0.11
CA PHE A 24 -11.78 13.98 0.92
C PHE A 24 -11.41 12.50 0.92
N LYS A 25 -11.66 11.82 2.05
CA LYS A 25 -11.43 10.38 2.19
C LYS A 25 -12.07 9.58 1.04
N SER A 26 -13.31 9.90 0.67
CA SER A 26 -14.01 9.22 -0.43
C SER A 26 -13.28 9.36 -1.77
N SER A 27 -12.68 10.52 -2.04
CA SER A 27 -11.88 10.76 -3.24
C SER A 27 -10.58 9.96 -3.23
N LEU A 28 -9.89 9.88 -2.09
CA LEU A 28 -8.68 9.06 -1.95
C LEU A 28 -8.99 7.56 -2.10
N THR A 29 -10.09 7.08 -1.50
CA THR A 29 -10.56 5.70 -1.68
C THR A 29 -10.89 5.40 -3.14
N ALA A 30 -11.62 6.30 -3.82
CA ALA A 30 -11.95 6.13 -5.23
C ALA A 30 -10.69 6.13 -6.12
N LEU A 31 -9.70 6.98 -5.80
CA LEU A 31 -8.43 7.02 -6.52
C LEU A 31 -7.64 5.71 -6.33
N SER A 32 -7.59 5.17 -5.10
CA SER A 32 -6.97 3.85 -4.84
C SER A 32 -7.61 2.76 -5.69
N HIS A 33 -8.94 2.69 -5.71
CA HIS A 33 -9.65 1.70 -6.54
C HIS A 33 -9.36 1.90 -8.03
N ALA A 34 -9.31 3.14 -8.52
CA ALA A 34 -9.01 3.43 -9.92
C ALA A 34 -7.58 3.00 -10.30
N MET A 35 -6.60 3.20 -9.42
CA MET A 35 -5.22 2.72 -9.62
C MET A 35 -5.16 1.19 -9.67
N GLU A 36 -5.89 0.51 -8.78
CA GLU A 36 -5.99 -0.95 -8.78
C GLU A 36 -6.71 -1.48 -10.03
N ASP A 37 -7.77 -0.81 -10.50
CA ASP A 37 -8.47 -1.18 -11.75
C ASP A 37 -7.54 -1.04 -12.95
N GLN A 38 -6.69 -0.02 -12.97
CA GLN A 38 -5.69 0.16 -14.03
C GLN A 38 -4.66 -0.97 -14.04
N VAL A 39 -4.22 -1.44 -12.88
CA VAL A 39 -3.34 -2.62 -12.77
C VAL A 39 -4.04 -3.87 -13.29
N LEU A 40 -5.32 -4.06 -12.97
CA LEU A 40 -6.11 -5.21 -13.41
C LEU A 40 -6.43 -5.18 -14.92
N ALA A 41 -6.52 -3.99 -15.52
CA ALA A 41 -6.81 -3.81 -16.94
C ALA A 41 -5.54 -3.80 -17.82
N GLY A 42 -4.38 -3.50 -17.22
CA GLY A 42 -3.10 -3.46 -17.90
C GLY A 42 -2.50 -4.85 -18.18
N SER A 43 -1.51 -4.88 -19.05
CA SER A 43 -0.70 -6.08 -19.33
C SER A 43 0.76 -5.93 -18.89
N GLU A 44 1.08 -4.85 -18.17
CA GLU A 44 2.41 -4.60 -17.63
C GLU A 44 2.63 -5.40 -16.33
N GLN A 45 3.86 -5.39 -15.82
CA GLN A 45 4.21 -5.98 -14.52
C GLN A 45 4.46 -4.87 -13.49
N PRO A 46 3.40 -4.26 -12.92
CA PRO A 46 3.56 -3.19 -11.95
C PRO A 46 4.06 -3.74 -10.61
N LEU A 47 4.74 -2.86 -9.87
CA LEU A 47 5.01 -3.03 -8.43
C LEU A 47 3.84 -2.46 -7.64
N VAL A 48 3.15 -3.30 -6.87
CA VAL A 48 2.02 -2.92 -6.04
C VAL A 48 2.41 -3.05 -4.58
N ILE A 49 2.41 -1.92 -3.87
CA ILE A 49 2.63 -1.86 -2.43
C ILE A 49 1.38 -1.26 -1.81
N ALA A 50 0.64 -2.06 -1.05
CA ALA A 50 -0.58 -1.63 -0.38
C ALA A 50 -0.38 -1.68 1.14
N SER A 51 -0.51 -0.53 1.78
CA SER A 51 -0.39 -0.40 3.23
C SER A 51 -1.76 -0.20 3.85
N PHE A 52 -2.13 -1.09 4.77
CA PHE A 52 -3.36 -1.03 5.53
C PHE A 52 -3.05 -0.74 6.99
N GLN A 53 -3.70 0.26 7.56
CA GLN A 53 -3.54 0.56 8.99
C GLN A 53 -3.99 -0.59 9.89
N ARG A 54 -4.97 -1.39 9.45
CA ARG A 54 -5.55 -2.49 10.22
C ARG A 54 -5.87 -3.66 9.31
N GLU A 55 -5.61 -4.88 9.79
CA GLU A 55 -5.94 -6.13 9.09
C GLU A 55 -7.39 -6.17 8.56
N ARG A 56 -8.38 -5.70 9.33
CA ARG A 56 -9.79 -5.73 8.90
C ARG A 56 -10.07 -4.98 7.59
N PHE A 57 -9.31 -3.92 7.28
CA PHE A 57 -9.47 -3.17 6.04
C PHE A 57 -8.92 -3.95 4.85
N TYR A 58 -7.78 -4.63 5.04
CA TYR A 58 -7.26 -5.56 4.03
C TYR A 58 -8.21 -6.74 3.81
N ARG A 59 -8.76 -7.35 4.87
CA ARG A 59 -9.65 -8.52 4.74
C ARG A 59 -10.85 -8.28 3.83
N GLN A 60 -11.39 -7.06 3.80
CA GLN A 60 -12.51 -6.68 2.92
C GLN A 60 -12.09 -6.69 1.44
N GLU A 61 -10.84 -6.33 1.15
CA GLU A 61 -10.29 -6.20 -0.20
C GLU A 61 -9.41 -7.39 -0.63
N ALA A 62 -9.20 -8.39 0.24
CA ALA A 62 -8.25 -9.48 0.01
C ALA A 62 -8.47 -10.25 -1.31
N HIS A 63 -9.74 -10.42 -1.72
CA HIS A 63 -10.06 -11.05 -3.01
C HIS A 63 -9.50 -10.26 -4.19
N ARG A 64 -9.52 -8.94 -4.11
CA ARG A 64 -9.02 -8.03 -5.15
C ARG A 64 -7.50 -8.10 -5.27
N TYR A 65 -6.79 -8.09 -4.14
CA TYR A 65 -5.33 -8.25 -4.11
C TYR A 65 -4.86 -9.61 -4.63
N ARG A 66 -5.63 -10.69 -4.41
CA ARG A 66 -5.36 -11.99 -5.05
C ARG A 66 -5.46 -11.92 -6.58
N ARG A 67 -6.44 -11.17 -7.13
CA ARG A 67 -6.54 -10.98 -8.58
C ARG A 67 -5.39 -10.16 -9.14
N ILE A 68 -4.95 -9.13 -8.42
CA ILE A 68 -3.78 -8.33 -8.81
C ILE A 68 -2.52 -9.22 -8.82
N ALA A 69 -2.36 -10.10 -7.83
CA ALA A 69 -1.22 -11.01 -7.75
C ALA A 69 -1.18 -12.08 -8.87
N GLN A 70 -2.29 -12.30 -9.57
CA GLN A 70 -2.31 -13.12 -10.79
C GLN A 70 -1.70 -12.38 -12.00
N GLN A 71 -1.67 -11.04 -11.97
CA GLN A 71 -1.10 -10.21 -13.04
C GLN A 71 0.39 -9.95 -12.83
N THR A 72 0.80 -9.73 -11.57
CA THR A 72 2.18 -9.42 -11.22
C THR A 72 2.61 -10.17 -9.96
N PRO A 73 3.83 -10.74 -9.91
CA PRO A 73 4.35 -11.33 -8.69
C PRO A 73 4.77 -10.26 -7.66
N GLN A 74 4.82 -8.98 -8.05
CA GLN A 74 5.29 -7.88 -7.21
C GLN A 74 4.14 -7.23 -6.45
N VAL A 75 3.45 -8.00 -5.61
CA VAL A 75 2.37 -7.52 -4.74
C VAL A 75 2.78 -7.68 -3.28
N TYR A 76 2.85 -6.56 -2.57
CA TYR A 76 3.22 -6.49 -1.16
C TYR A 76 2.11 -5.80 -0.37
N VAL A 77 1.48 -6.55 0.53
CA VAL A 77 0.41 -6.06 1.41
C VAL A 77 0.97 -5.93 2.82
N LEU A 78 1.05 -4.71 3.32
CA LEU A 78 1.50 -4.42 4.66
C LEU A 78 0.30 -4.12 5.55
N ALA A 79 0.24 -4.71 6.74
CA ALA A 79 -0.82 -4.39 7.69
C ALA A 79 -0.41 -4.61 9.14
N ALA A 80 -0.99 -3.82 10.06
CA ALA A 80 -0.87 -4.08 11.49
C ALA A 80 -1.73 -5.30 11.86
N PRO A 81 -1.15 -6.33 12.50
CA PRO A 81 -1.86 -7.56 12.81
C PRO A 81 -2.90 -7.31 13.92
N GLU A 82 -4.13 -7.82 13.71
CA GLU A 82 -5.20 -7.75 14.72
C GLU A 82 -5.58 -9.14 15.24
N THR A 83 -5.58 -10.13 14.34
CA THR A 83 -6.09 -11.49 14.61
C THR A 83 -5.19 -12.56 14.02
N GLU A 84 -5.12 -12.66 12.69
CA GLU A 84 -4.39 -13.75 12.02
C GLU A 84 -3.48 -13.27 10.90
N PHE A 85 -3.39 -11.95 10.67
CA PHE A 85 -2.48 -11.42 9.68
C PHE A 85 -1.04 -11.76 10.04
N LYS A 86 -0.39 -12.52 9.17
CA LYS A 86 0.98 -12.98 9.32
C LYS A 86 1.71 -12.74 8.02
N SER A 87 3.02 -12.60 8.12
CA SER A 87 3.85 -12.57 6.92
C SER A 87 3.79 -13.93 6.21
N SER A 88 3.42 -13.92 4.94
CA SER A 88 3.20 -15.12 4.12
C SER A 88 3.39 -14.79 2.65
N SER A 89 3.75 -15.80 1.86
CA SER A 89 4.02 -15.66 0.42
C SER A 89 3.09 -16.55 -0.41
N GLU A 90 1.89 -16.86 0.06
CA GLU A 90 0.98 -17.82 -0.61
C GLU A 90 0.46 -17.30 -1.95
N TYR A 91 -0.22 -16.15 -1.92
CA TYR A 91 -0.83 -15.55 -3.11
C TYR A 91 -0.13 -14.26 -3.51
N HIS A 92 0.33 -13.50 -2.52
CA HIS A 92 1.16 -12.31 -2.60
C HIS A 92 1.90 -12.19 -1.27
N GLU A 93 2.91 -11.32 -1.22
CA GLU A 93 3.66 -11.10 0.01
C GLU A 93 2.81 -10.30 0.99
N THR A 94 2.40 -10.94 2.08
CA THR A 94 1.89 -10.22 3.25
C THR A 94 3.07 -9.89 4.16
N VAL A 95 3.11 -8.67 4.67
CA VAL A 95 4.15 -8.18 5.59
C VAL A 95 3.44 -7.62 6.81
N ALA A 96 3.39 -8.40 7.88
CA ALA A 96 2.82 -7.94 9.14
C ALA A 96 3.74 -6.88 9.76
N PHE A 97 3.19 -5.71 10.11
CA PHE A 97 3.91 -4.76 10.93
C PHE A 97 4.10 -5.33 12.34
N GLU A 98 5.18 -4.94 12.99
CA GLU A 98 5.32 -5.20 14.43
C GLU A 98 4.25 -4.42 15.20
N PRO A 99 3.72 -4.93 16.33
CA PRO A 99 2.68 -4.25 17.11
C PRO A 99 3.06 -2.83 17.56
N ASN A 100 4.35 -2.55 17.71
CA ASN A 100 4.90 -1.26 18.11
C ASN A 100 5.56 -0.49 16.94
N ASP A 101 5.35 -0.93 15.69
CA ASP A 101 5.90 -0.26 14.52
C ASP A 101 5.28 1.14 14.40
N THR A 102 6.10 2.16 14.14
CA THR A 102 5.64 3.53 13.92
C THR A 102 4.64 3.62 12.76
N LEU A 103 4.78 2.77 11.74
CA LEU A 103 3.86 2.73 10.60
C LEU A 103 2.46 2.26 10.99
N SER A 104 2.32 1.48 12.07
CA SER A 104 1.00 1.11 12.61
C SER A 104 0.26 2.30 13.23
N GLN A 105 1.00 3.37 13.57
CA GLN A 105 0.50 4.58 14.22
C GLN A 105 0.40 5.77 13.25
N GLU A 106 0.78 5.62 11.98
CA GLU A 106 0.66 6.67 10.98
C GLU A 106 -0.79 6.75 10.45
N TRP A 107 -1.51 7.78 10.90
CA TRP A 107 -2.85 8.11 10.41
C TRP A 107 -2.73 8.99 9.17
N HIS A 108 -2.95 8.41 7.98
CA HIS A 108 -3.13 9.13 6.72
C HIS A 108 -4.60 9.51 6.51
#